data_AF-W1YK21-F1
#
_entry.id   AF-W1YK21-F1
#
_cell.length_a   1.000
_cell.length_b   1.000
_cell.length_c   1.000
_cell.angle_alpha   90.00
_cell.angle_beta   90.00
_cell.angle_gamma   90.00
#
_symmetry.space_group_name_H-M   'P 1'
#
loop_
_entity.id
_entity.type
_entity.pdbx_description
1 polymer ?
#
loop_
_entity_poly.entity_id
_entity_poly.type
_entity_poly.pdbx_seq_one_letter_code
_entity_poly.pdbx_strand_id
1 'polypeptide(L)'
;RVRPFFKVTNKIFDYRGETVADPSRSTITAASRLEKGVEKQVEIFGESVRHSYEEGPEDTRHIKKWLANMFGDYYTRKGLSVAHREMITFCFLAAQGGCEPQLKAHVEGNLNVGNGKQYLINIAS
;
A
#
# COMPACT_ATOMS: atom_id res chain seq x y z
N ARG A 1 7.52 -14.64 -0.57
CA ARG A 1 6.17 -15.25 -0.58
C ARG A 1 5.46 -15.10 -1.94
N VAL A 2 5.63 -14.00 -2.69
CA VAL A 2 4.86 -13.74 -3.93
C VAL A 2 5.45 -14.37 -5.21
N ARG A 3 6.77 -14.61 -5.28
CA ARG A 3 7.45 -15.07 -6.52
C ARG A 3 6.83 -16.31 -7.21
N PRO A 4 6.38 -17.36 -6.50
CA PRO A 4 5.76 -18.52 -7.16
C PRO A 4 4.47 -18.18 -7.92
N PHE A 5 3.69 -17.22 -7.44
CA PHE A 5 2.43 -16.81 -8.07
C PHE A 5 2.66 -16.18 -9.44
N PHE A 6 3.73 -15.38 -9.62
CA PHE A 6 4.04 -14.80 -10.93
C PHE A 6 4.24 -15.85 -12.03
N LYS A 7 4.86 -16.99 -11.70
CA LYS A 7 5.05 -18.07 -12.69
C LYS A 7 3.72 -18.65 -13.15
N VAL A 8 2.77 -18.82 -12.23
CA VAL A 8 1.45 -19.38 -12.54
C VAL A 8 0.60 -18.34 -13.28
N THR A 9 0.59 -17.09 -12.81
CA THR A 9 -0.13 -15.99 -13.46
C THR A 9 0.34 -15.79 -14.91
N ASN A 10 1.65 -15.80 -15.17
CA ASN A 10 2.18 -15.66 -16.52
C ASN A 10 1.70 -16.80 -17.44
N LYS A 11 1.72 -18.05 -16.98
CA LYS A 11 1.18 -19.18 -17.77
C LYS A 11 -0.30 -19.02 -18.10
N ILE A 12 -1.09 -18.45 -17.19
CA ILE A 12 -2.51 -18.19 -17.42
C ILE A 12 -2.69 -17.07 -18.46
N PHE A 13 -1.91 -15.99 -18.38
CA PHE A 13 -1.92 -14.93 -19.38
C PHE A 13 -1.53 -15.45 -20.77
N ASP A 14 -0.46 -16.25 -20.86
CA ASP A 14 -0.02 -16.87 -22.11
C ASP A 14 -1.13 -17.76 -22.70
N TYR A 15 -1.76 -18.60 -21.88
CA TYR A 15 -2.88 -19.46 -22.30
C TYR A 15 -4.08 -18.65 -22.80
N ARG A 16 -4.34 -17.47 -22.21
CA ARG A 16 -5.45 -16.59 -22.61
C ARG A 16 -5.10 -15.65 -23.77
N GLY A 17 -3.85 -15.63 -24.23
CA GLY A 17 -3.37 -14.65 -25.21
C GLY A 17 -3.38 -13.22 -24.67
N GLU A 18 -3.32 -13.04 -23.35
CA GLU A 18 -3.31 -11.73 -22.69
C GLU A 18 -1.88 -11.20 -22.59
N THR A 19 -1.66 -9.94 -22.96
CA THR A 19 -0.36 -9.27 -22.81
C THR A 19 -0.46 -8.18 -21.74
N VAL A 20 0.61 -8.02 -20.94
CA VAL A 20 0.67 -6.99 -19.90
C VAL A 20 1.06 -5.66 -20.54
N ALA A 21 0.07 -4.79 -20.78
CA ALA A 21 0.30 -3.42 -21.19
C ALA A 21 0.66 -2.53 -19.98
N ASP A 22 1.67 -1.67 -20.16
CA ASP A 22 2.24 -0.79 -19.12
C ASP A 22 2.53 -1.53 -17.80
N PRO A 23 3.61 -2.32 -17.74
CA PRO A 23 3.95 -3.09 -16.55
C PRO A 23 4.36 -2.21 -15.36
N SER A 24 4.74 -0.96 -15.61
CA SER A 24 5.18 -0.05 -14.55
C SER A 24 4.00 0.53 -13.78
N ARG A 25 2.97 1.00 -14.51
CA ARG A 25 1.85 1.81 -14.02
C ARG A 25 2.29 2.96 -13.10
N SER A 26 3.53 3.41 -13.24
CA SER A 26 4.11 4.45 -12.40
C SER A 26 3.55 5.81 -12.81
N THR A 27 3.30 6.66 -11.83
CA THR A 27 2.84 8.04 -12.04
C THR A 27 3.86 9.06 -11.54
N ILE A 28 4.99 8.60 -11.02
CA ILE A 28 5.98 9.42 -10.33
C ILE A 28 7.42 9.07 -10.73
N THR A 29 8.37 9.89 -10.27
CA THR A 29 9.81 9.69 -10.44
C THR A 29 10.49 9.53 -9.07
N ALA A 30 11.77 9.14 -9.08
CA ALA A 30 12.56 9.06 -7.86
C ALA A 30 12.67 10.41 -7.10
N ALA A 31 12.55 11.53 -7.81
CA ALA A 31 12.59 12.88 -7.22
C ALA A 31 11.26 13.23 -6.53
N SER A 32 10.12 12.79 -7.07
CA SER A 32 8.79 13.15 -6.54
C SER A 32 8.19 12.13 -5.56
N ARG A 33 8.80 10.96 -5.37
CA ARG A 33 8.25 9.89 -4.51
C ARG A 33 8.06 10.26 -3.05
N LEU A 34 8.90 11.14 -2.49
CA LEU A 34 8.75 11.57 -1.11
C LEU A 34 7.51 12.44 -0.95
N GLU A 35 7.42 13.50 -1.75
CA GLU A 35 6.28 14.43 -1.76
C GLU A 35 4.96 13.68 -2.00
N LYS A 36 4.91 12.87 -3.06
CA LYS A 36 3.70 12.10 -3.41
C LYS A 36 3.39 10.98 -2.42
N GLY A 37 4.39 10.45 -1.75
CA GLY A 37 4.22 9.52 -0.65
C GLY A 37 3.59 10.16 0.57
N VAL A 38 4.08 11.33 0.97
CA VAL A 38 3.51 12.11 2.08
C VAL A 38 2.07 12.52 1.77
N GLU A 39 1.78 13.04 0.58
CA GLU A 39 0.41 13.36 0.15
C GLU A 39 -0.53 12.15 0.30
N LYS A 40 -0.06 10.97 -0.10
CA LYS A 40 -0.84 9.74 -0.02
C LYS A 40 -1.02 9.23 1.40
N GLN A 41 -0.01 9.38 2.27
CA GLN A 41 -0.15 9.06 3.69
C GLN A 41 -1.15 10.00 4.37
N VAL A 42 -1.11 11.30 4.05
CA VAL A 42 -2.08 12.28 4.57
C VAL A 42 -3.50 11.97 4.12
N GLU A 43 -3.69 11.58 2.86
CA GLU A 43 -4.99 11.14 2.34
C GLU A 43 -5.59 9.97 3.15
N ILE A 44 -4.75 9.02 3.59
CA ILE A 44 -5.21 7.79 4.25
C ILE A 44 -5.30 7.96 5.77
N PHE A 45 -4.31 8.60 6.39
CA PHE A 45 -4.12 8.63 7.84
C PHE A 45 -4.28 10.03 8.46
N GLY A 46 -4.55 11.04 7.65
CA GLY A 46 -4.80 12.41 8.09
C GLY A 46 -3.55 13.28 8.22
N GLU A 47 -3.77 14.57 8.47
CA GLU A 47 -2.73 15.61 8.40
C GLU A 47 -1.58 15.42 9.41
N SER A 48 -1.85 14.76 10.54
CA SER A 48 -0.86 14.53 11.61
C SER A 48 0.37 13.75 11.13
N VAL A 49 0.28 12.98 10.04
CA VAL A 49 1.40 12.17 9.55
C VAL A 49 2.32 12.90 8.57
N ARG A 50 2.00 14.15 8.18
CA ARG A 50 2.72 14.88 7.11
C ARG A 50 4.24 14.92 7.32
N HIS A 51 4.68 15.19 8.55
CA HIS A 51 6.08 15.30 8.91
C HIS A 51 6.62 14.05 9.62
N SER A 52 5.86 12.95 9.64
CA SER A 52 6.26 11.72 10.32
C SER A 52 7.61 11.18 9.83
N TYR A 53 7.96 11.41 8.56
CA TYR A 53 9.22 11.00 7.97
C TYR A 53 10.46 11.72 8.54
N GLU A 54 10.28 12.84 9.24
CA GLU A 54 11.33 13.63 9.87
C GLU A 54 11.52 13.27 11.36
N GLU A 55 10.63 12.46 11.92
CA GLU A 55 10.62 12.14 13.35
C GLU A 55 11.52 10.95 13.71
N GLY A 56 11.89 10.88 15.00
CA GLY A 56 12.63 9.76 15.59
C GLY A 56 14.14 10.03 15.71
N PRO A 57 14.89 9.04 16.23
CA PRO A 57 16.35 9.13 16.36
C PRO A 57 17.03 9.27 14.99
N GLU A 58 18.12 10.05 14.93
CA GLU A 58 18.83 10.33 13.67
C GLU A 58 19.25 9.05 12.93
N ASP A 59 19.79 8.08 13.66
CA ASP A 59 20.28 6.82 13.13
C ASP A 59 19.20 5.97 12.44
N THR A 60 17.92 6.15 12.78
CA THR A 60 16.80 5.35 12.25
C THR A 60 15.76 6.17 11.48
N ARG A 61 15.84 7.50 11.53
CA ARG A 61 14.91 8.44 10.86
C ARG A 61 14.72 8.13 9.38
N HIS A 62 15.79 7.70 8.71
CA HIS A 62 15.78 7.35 7.29
C HIS A 62 14.78 6.22 6.95
N ILE A 63 14.46 5.34 7.89
CA ILE A 63 13.45 4.27 7.72
C ILE A 63 12.06 4.87 7.50
N LYS A 64 11.69 5.91 8.26
CA LYS A 64 10.40 6.60 8.06
C LYS A 64 10.35 7.34 6.72
N LYS A 65 11.48 7.90 6.27
CA LYS A 65 11.60 8.46 4.91
C LYS A 65 11.44 7.39 3.82
N TRP A 66 11.99 6.20 4.00
CA TRP A 66 11.78 5.10 3.07
C TRP A 66 10.33 4.61 3.07
N LEU A 67 9.67 4.61 4.22
CA LEU A 67 8.24 4.30 4.31
C LEU A 67 7.41 5.32 3.53
N ALA A 68 7.66 6.62 3.70
CA ALA A 68 6.98 7.65 2.90
C ALA A 68 7.23 7.44 1.40
N ASN A 69 8.49 7.18 0.99
CA ASN A 69 8.81 6.86 -0.40
C ASN A 69 8.04 5.63 -0.92
N MET A 70 7.84 4.60 -0.09
CA MET A 70 7.06 3.40 -0.44
C MET A 70 5.61 3.78 -0.79
N PHE A 71 4.96 4.64 -0.01
CA PHE A 71 3.62 5.14 -0.36
C PHE A 71 3.64 5.86 -1.73
N GLY A 72 4.67 6.66 -2.00
CA GLY A 72 4.87 7.29 -3.29
C GLY A 72 5.01 6.26 -4.41
N ASP A 73 5.93 5.30 -4.24
CA ASP A 73 6.30 4.32 -5.28
C ASP A 73 5.18 3.33 -5.59
N TYR A 74 4.32 2.98 -4.62
CA TYR A 74 3.33 1.91 -4.77
C TYR A 74 1.88 2.38 -4.70
N TYR A 75 1.52 3.29 -3.78
CA TYR A 75 0.13 3.70 -3.61
C TYR A 75 -0.35 4.70 -4.66
N THR A 76 0.57 5.36 -5.38
CA THR A 76 0.24 6.27 -6.49
C THR A 76 0.07 5.55 -7.83
N ARG A 77 0.44 4.26 -7.92
CA ARG A 77 0.37 3.50 -9.19
C ARG A 77 -1.06 3.30 -9.64
N LYS A 78 -1.26 3.31 -10.95
CA LYS A 78 -2.56 2.99 -11.56
C LYS A 78 -2.88 1.49 -11.44
N GLY A 79 -4.16 1.15 -11.57
CA GLY A 79 -4.65 -0.24 -11.62
C GLY A 79 -5.34 -0.74 -10.35
N LEU A 80 -5.05 -0.14 -9.19
CA LEU A 80 -5.81 -0.38 -7.95
C LEU A 80 -6.10 0.98 -7.31
N SER A 81 -7.34 1.16 -6.84
CA SER A 81 -7.72 2.31 -6.01
C SER A 81 -7.03 2.21 -4.65
N VAL A 82 -6.97 3.34 -3.92
CA VAL A 82 -6.44 3.36 -2.55
C VAL A 82 -7.27 2.43 -1.64
N ALA A 83 -8.59 2.42 -1.79
CA ALA A 83 -9.47 1.49 -1.08
C ALA A 83 -9.14 0.02 -1.35
N HIS A 84 -8.81 -0.37 -2.58
CA HIS A 84 -8.35 -1.74 -2.86
C HIS A 84 -6.99 -2.03 -2.20
N ARG A 85 -6.06 -1.07 -2.20
CA ARG A 85 -4.74 -1.24 -1.60
C ARG A 85 -4.81 -1.42 -0.09
N GLU A 86 -5.58 -0.57 0.59
CA GLU A 86 -5.79 -0.67 2.04
C GLU A 86 -6.47 -1.98 2.42
N MET A 87 -7.47 -2.43 1.64
CA MET A 87 -8.13 -3.72 1.87
C MET A 87 -7.14 -4.89 1.71
N ILE A 88 -6.35 -4.89 0.64
CA ILE A 88 -5.36 -5.95 0.39
C ILE A 88 -4.29 -5.97 1.49
N THR A 89 -3.79 -4.80 1.91
CA THR A 89 -2.83 -4.70 3.01
C THR A 89 -3.41 -5.22 4.32
N PHE A 90 -4.67 -4.88 4.63
CA PHE A 90 -5.40 -5.42 5.78
C PHE A 90 -5.43 -6.96 5.77
N CYS A 91 -5.79 -7.58 4.63
CA CYS A 91 -5.79 -9.05 4.49
C CYS A 91 -4.42 -9.66 4.76
N PHE A 92 -3.35 -9.07 4.21
CA PHE A 92 -1.99 -9.59 4.42
C PHE A 92 -1.53 -9.48 5.87
N LEU A 93 -1.82 -8.37 6.55
CA LEU A 93 -1.46 -8.17 7.95
C LEU A 93 -2.24 -9.11 8.87
N ALA A 94 -3.55 -9.26 8.64
CA ALA A 94 -4.40 -10.17 9.39
C ALA A 94 -3.93 -11.63 9.26
N ALA A 95 -3.60 -12.06 8.04
CA ALA A 95 -3.11 -13.42 7.78
C ALA A 95 -1.67 -13.66 8.27
N GLN A 96 -0.84 -12.62 8.36
CA GLN A 96 0.56 -12.76 8.78
C GLN A 96 0.71 -12.92 10.30
N GLY A 97 -0.07 -12.17 11.10
CA GLY A 97 0.07 -12.11 12.56
C GLY A 97 1.36 -11.41 13.03
N GLY A 98 1.39 -10.98 14.30
CA GLY A 98 2.56 -10.31 14.91
C GLY A 98 2.80 -8.88 14.40
N CYS A 99 1.78 -8.29 13.78
CA CYS A 99 1.79 -6.93 13.22
C CYS A 99 0.49 -6.20 13.61
N GLU A 100 0.00 -6.44 14.83
CA GLU A 100 -1.24 -5.87 15.34
C GLU A 100 -1.26 -4.33 15.32
N PRO A 101 -0.17 -3.60 15.61
CA PRO A 101 -0.14 -2.14 15.47
C PRO A 101 -0.40 -1.68 14.03
N GLN A 102 0.20 -2.36 13.04
CA GLN A 102 0.00 -2.06 11.63
C GLN A 102 -1.40 -2.45 11.17
N LEU A 103 -1.90 -3.61 11.63
CA LEU A 103 -3.24 -4.07 11.32
C LEU A 103 -4.28 -3.05 11.80
N LYS A 104 -4.14 -2.53 13.02
CA LYS A 104 -5.02 -1.49 13.56
C LYS A 104 -4.96 -0.20 12.71
N ALA A 105 -3.76 0.28 12.38
CA ALA A 105 -3.59 1.45 11.53
C ALA A 105 -4.27 1.27 10.16
N HIS A 106 -4.18 0.09 9.56
CA HIS A 106 -4.83 -0.20 8.27
C HIS A 106 -6.34 -0.47 8.40
N VAL A 107 -6.87 -0.83 9.57
CA VAL A 107 -8.33 -0.77 9.80
C VAL A 107 -8.82 0.68 9.75
N GLU A 108 -8.13 1.59 10.44
CA GLU A 108 -8.44 3.02 10.42
C GLU A 108 -8.27 3.60 9.00
N GLY A 109 -7.18 3.26 8.30
CA GLY A 109 -6.93 3.65 6.91
C GLY A 109 -8.04 3.20 5.97
N ASN A 110 -8.53 1.95 6.09
CA ASN A 110 -9.67 1.45 5.33
C ASN A 110 -10.94 2.27 5.56
N LEU A 111 -11.27 2.58 6.82
CA LEU A 111 -12.45 3.39 7.16
C LEU A 111 -12.36 4.80 6.55
N ASN A 112 -11.19 5.42 6.59
CA ASN A 112 -10.95 6.76 6.03
C ASN A 112 -11.09 6.81 4.51
N VAL A 113 -10.77 5.71 3.81
CA VAL A 113 -10.89 5.61 2.34
C VAL A 113 -12.22 5.00 1.89
N GLY A 114 -13.20 4.91 2.80
CA GLY A 114 -14.58 4.54 2.50
C GLY A 114 -14.91 3.05 2.58
N ASN A 115 -13.96 2.19 2.95
CA ASN A 115 -14.26 0.78 3.22
C ASN A 115 -14.93 0.67 4.59
N GLY A 116 -16.24 0.42 4.59
CA GLY A 116 -17.03 0.40 5.83
C GLY A 116 -16.72 -0.77 6.76
N LYS A 117 -17.09 -0.62 8.05
CA LYS A 117 -16.90 -1.65 9.09
C LYS A 117 -17.44 -3.03 8.69
N GLN A 118 -18.68 -3.10 8.21
CA GLN A 118 -19.28 -4.39 7.84
C GLN A 118 -18.55 -5.05 6.67
N TYR A 119 -18.04 -4.26 5.73
CA TYR A 119 -17.25 -4.76 4.62
C TYR A 119 -15.95 -5.41 5.12
N LEU A 120 -15.24 -4.78 6.07
CA LEU A 120 -14.03 -5.37 6.66
C LEU A 120 -14.31 -6.63 7.48
N ILE A 121 -15.43 -6.67 8.20
CA ILE A 121 -15.86 -7.88 8.92
C ILE A 121 -16.06 -9.03 7.93
N ASN A 122 -16.80 -8.79 6.84
CA ASN A 122 -17.07 -9.81 5.82
C ASN A 122 -15.79 -10.34 5.13
N ILE A 123 -14.71 -9.56 5.10
CA ILE A 123 -13.43 -9.99 4.54
C ILE A 123 -12.64 -10.86 5.53
N ALA A 124 -12.78 -10.59 6.83
CA ALA A 124 -12.03 -11.25 7.89
C ALA A 124 -12.70 -12.54 8.42
N SER A 125 -13.98 -12.75 8.12
CA SER A 125 -14.79 -13.90 8.55
C SER A 125 -15.11 -14.86 7.42
#